data_AF-A0A8T5TJJ1-F1
#
_entry.id   AF-A0A8T5TJJ1-F1
#
_cell.length_a   1.000
_cell.length_b   1.000
_cell.length_c   1.000
_cell.angle_alpha   90.00
_cell.angle_beta   90.00
_cell.angle_gamma   90.00
#
_symmetry.space_group_name_H-M   'P 1'
#
loop_
_entity.id
_entity.type
_entity.pdbx_description
1 polymer ?
#
loop_
_entity_poly.entity_id
_entity_poly.type
_entity_poly.pdbx_seq_one_letter_code
_entity_poly.pdbx_strand_id
1 'polypeptide(L)'
;MSREVGGIIVSRLIILIALIIIPLSSFLIFIFADFELWYTDDPNTIFWMTKVLCPLVFSLSWIFFIGIFLNRLAMSFDKMDNTISIIPLRLKLFYGAIAVVVIFIFILPIITPFISIISFMSLAWQGSTRKKENWDESKTPFSTKLLMVGAALLPIFCTISIISEFVRISFLFSTSIWADLTEHIYIWSYCLCTALAIGSLFVLLANKGISEYESIMVDKTQKKKMWYVNIVELGLFVFFLYLAYGKFKIIEFFYTAGFILIIFVSIVNYFAEKQKTGKYKSHILGYILAALFMGSNVLIFQNTGVEIISIISMIVLAGIFIIVFLLTFITMEETEF
;
A
#
# COMPACT_ATOMS: atom_id res chain seq x y z
N MET A 1 -1.37 -12.53 -14.48
CA MET A 1 -0.81 -11.72 -15.57
C MET A 1 -0.65 -10.30 -15.05
N SER A 2 0.54 -9.74 -15.15
CA SER A 2 0.79 -8.35 -14.75
C SER A 2 -0.05 -7.39 -15.58
N ARG A 3 -0.51 -6.28 -14.98
CA ARG A 3 -1.27 -5.26 -15.70
C ARG A 3 -0.32 -4.43 -16.54
N GLU A 4 -0.49 -4.49 -17.86
CA GLU A 4 0.21 -3.63 -18.81
C GLU A 4 -0.68 -2.47 -19.24
N VAL A 5 -0.17 -1.25 -19.12
CA VAL A 5 -0.80 -0.04 -19.66
C VAL A 5 0.19 0.60 -20.63
N GLY A 6 -0.12 0.55 -21.93
CA GLY A 6 0.75 1.12 -22.97
C GLY A 6 2.14 0.47 -23.07
N GLY A 7 2.26 -0.82 -22.75
CA GLY A 7 3.55 -1.55 -22.74
C GLY A 7 4.37 -1.39 -21.46
N ILE A 8 3.88 -0.63 -20.47
CA ILE A 8 4.53 -0.47 -19.17
C ILE A 8 3.86 -1.42 -18.16
N ILE A 9 4.69 -2.22 -17.48
CA ILE A 9 4.26 -3.08 -16.39
C ILE A 9 4.06 -2.22 -15.13
N VAL A 10 2.81 -2.09 -14.68
CA VAL A 10 2.42 -1.17 -13.59
C VAL A 10 3.16 -1.47 -12.28
N SER A 11 3.38 -2.74 -11.94
CA SER A 11 4.11 -3.14 -10.72
C SER A 11 5.55 -2.62 -10.69
N ARG A 12 6.23 -2.62 -11.83
CA ARG A 12 7.60 -2.08 -11.96
C ARG A 12 7.63 -0.56 -11.84
N LEU A 13 6.64 0.12 -12.40
CA LEU A 13 6.50 1.57 -12.28
C LEU A 13 6.31 1.98 -10.82
N ILE A 14 5.46 1.26 -10.06
CA ILE A 14 5.23 1.53 -8.64
C ILE A 14 6.54 1.45 -7.85
N ILE A 15 7.40 0.48 -8.14
CA ILE A 15 8.67 0.32 -7.42
C ILE A 15 9.69 1.36 -7.83
N LEU A 16 9.72 1.74 -9.11
CA LEU A 16 10.56 2.84 -9.56
C LEU A 16 10.16 4.16 -8.88
N ILE A 17 8.85 4.39 -8.72
CA ILE A 17 8.34 5.52 -7.96
C ILE A 17 8.75 5.39 -6.48
N ALA A 18 8.58 4.21 -5.87
CA ALA A 18 8.95 3.98 -4.47
C ALA A 18 10.45 4.19 -4.20
N LEU A 19 11.32 3.83 -5.16
CA LEU A 19 12.77 4.06 -5.12
C LEU A 19 13.12 5.55 -4.98
N ILE A 20 12.26 6.45 -5.47
CA ILE A 20 12.45 7.90 -5.36
C ILE A 20 11.73 8.45 -4.13
N ILE A 21 10.45 8.09 -3.95
CA ILE A 21 9.59 8.65 -2.90
C ILE A 21 10.07 8.27 -1.51
N ILE A 22 10.48 7.01 -1.27
CA ILE A 22 10.87 6.57 0.07
C ILE A 22 12.12 7.32 0.55
N PRO A 23 13.24 7.37 -0.20
CA PRO A 23 14.41 8.16 0.19
C PRO A 23 14.13 9.65 0.31
N LEU A 24 13.31 10.21 -0.57
CA LEU A 24 12.91 11.62 -0.51
C LEU A 24 12.09 11.90 0.75
N SER A 25 11.17 11.01 1.12
CA SER A 25 10.35 11.14 2.33
C SER A 25 11.23 11.16 3.58
N SER A 26 12.26 10.31 3.65
CA SER A 26 13.21 10.33 4.76
C SER A 26 13.91 11.69 4.85
N PHE A 27 14.41 12.23 3.74
CA PHE A 27 14.99 13.58 3.70
C PHE A 27 14.02 14.66 4.18
N LEU A 28 12.78 14.65 3.69
CA LEU A 28 11.78 15.65 4.06
C LEU A 28 11.43 15.57 5.55
N ILE A 29 11.29 14.37 6.12
CA ILE A 29 11.04 14.19 7.55
C ILE A 29 12.19 14.83 8.36
N PHE A 30 13.44 14.54 7.99
CA PHE A 30 14.61 15.11 8.67
C PHE A 30 14.77 16.61 8.50
N ILE A 31 14.41 17.16 7.34
CA ILE A 31 14.47 18.60 7.07
C ILE A 31 13.41 19.36 7.87
N PHE A 32 12.17 18.87 7.89
CA PHE A 32 11.05 19.60 8.50
C PHE A 32 10.85 19.34 9.99
N ALA A 33 11.25 18.18 10.49
CA ALA A 33 11.15 17.91 11.92
C ALA A 33 12.37 18.48 12.66
N ASP A 34 12.11 19.14 13.78
CA ASP A 34 13.13 19.65 14.69
C ASP A 34 13.48 18.54 15.68
N PHE A 35 14.55 17.82 15.35
CA PHE A 35 15.09 16.73 16.15
C PHE A 35 16.03 17.27 17.23
N GLU A 36 15.76 16.90 18.47
CA GLU A 36 16.70 17.09 19.58
C GLU A 36 17.59 15.85 19.72
N LEU A 37 18.88 16.04 20.02
CA LEU A 37 19.81 14.95 20.25
C LEU A 37 20.02 14.76 21.75
N TRP A 38 19.86 13.53 22.24
CA TRP A 38 19.95 13.24 23.67
C TRP A 38 21.34 13.49 24.30
N TYR A 39 22.40 13.56 23.48
CA TYR A 39 23.79 13.64 23.93
C TYR A 39 24.45 14.99 23.69
N THR A 40 23.79 15.94 23.03
CA THR A 40 24.39 17.24 22.73
C THR A 40 23.33 18.31 22.46
N ASP A 41 23.57 19.51 23.03
CA ASP A 41 22.77 20.71 22.78
C ASP A 41 23.43 21.66 21.77
N ASP A 42 24.59 21.29 21.21
CA ASP A 42 25.31 22.15 20.26
C ASP A 42 24.55 22.24 18.92
N PRO A 43 24.09 23.44 18.49
CA PRO A 43 23.27 23.58 17.28
C PRO A 43 23.96 23.09 16.01
N ASN A 44 25.29 23.23 15.93
CA ASN A 44 26.05 22.79 14.77
C ASN A 44 26.05 21.26 14.67
N THR A 45 26.32 20.57 15.77
CA THR A 45 26.30 19.11 15.82
C THR A 45 24.90 18.55 15.54
N ILE A 46 23.86 19.19 16.11
CA ILE A 46 22.46 18.84 15.83
C ILE A 46 22.17 18.98 14.33
N PHE A 47 22.55 20.09 13.70
CA PHE A 47 22.32 20.31 12.27
C PHE A 47 23.01 19.24 11.41
N TRP A 48 24.30 19.00 11.59
CA TRP A 48 25.04 18.04 10.78
C TRP A 48 24.55 16.61 10.96
N MET A 49 24.19 16.23 12.18
CA MET A 49 23.67 14.90 12.45
C MET A 49 22.28 14.72 11.84
N THR A 50 21.34 15.60 12.20
CA THR A 50 19.92 15.42 11.91
C THR A 50 19.56 15.82 10.47
N LYS A 51 20.17 16.87 9.92
CA LYS A 51 19.81 17.40 8.59
C LYS A 51 20.68 16.83 7.46
N VAL A 52 21.84 16.23 7.78
CA VAL A 52 22.78 15.72 6.78
C VAL A 52 23.06 14.23 6.96
N LEU A 53 23.68 13.82 8.06
CA LEU A 53 24.18 12.45 8.21
C LEU A 53 23.06 11.41 8.23
N CYS A 54 22.10 11.58 9.14
CA CYS A 54 20.99 10.65 9.31
C CYS A 54 20.12 10.47 8.07
N PRO A 55 19.61 11.54 7.42
CA PRO A 55 18.82 11.38 6.20
C PRO A 55 19.64 10.73 5.10
N LEU A 56 20.92 11.05 4.94
CA LEU A 56 21.77 10.43 3.93
C LEU A 56 21.94 8.92 4.17
N VAL A 57 22.27 8.52 5.40
CA VAL A 57 22.44 7.10 5.78
C VAL A 57 21.16 6.31 5.54
N PHE A 58 20.01 6.84 5.98
CA PHE A 58 18.72 6.16 5.82
C PHE A 58 18.26 6.11 4.37
N SER A 59 18.40 7.20 3.62
CA SER A 59 18.01 7.26 2.21
C SER A 59 18.86 6.34 1.33
N LEU A 60 20.20 6.31 1.52
CA LEU A 60 21.06 5.37 0.80
C LEU A 60 20.72 3.92 1.09
N SER A 61 20.37 3.62 2.36
CA SER A 61 19.95 2.28 2.75
C SER A 61 18.72 1.81 1.99
N TRP A 62 17.70 2.67 1.88
CA TRP A 62 16.48 2.36 1.16
C TRP A 62 16.69 2.20 -0.35
N ILE A 63 17.51 3.07 -0.96
CA ILE A 63 17.88 2.93 -2.38
C ILE A 63 18.53 1.56 -2.63
N PHE A 64 19.48 1.19 -1.78
CA PHE A 64 20.17 -0.09 -1.90
C PHE A 64 19.22 -1.28 -1.67
N PHE A 65 18.39 -1.24 -0.63
CA PHE A 65 17.44 -2.29 -0.30
C PHE A 65 16.43 -2.53 -1.44
N ILE A 66 15.79 -1.47 -1.92
CA ILE A 66 14.82 -1.56 -3.03
C ILE A 66 15.54 -2.02 -4.32
N GLY A 67 16.78 -1.55 -4.53
CA GLY A 67 17.59 -1.96 -5.68
C GLY A 67 17.85 -3.47 -5.74
N ILE A 68 18.19 -4.10 -4.61
CA ILE A 68 18.40 -5.56 -4.54
C ILE A 68 17.10 -6.32 -4.77
N PHE A 69 16.00 -5.87 -4.16
CA PHE A 69 14.74 -6.60 -4.15
C PHE A 69 13.75 -6.13 -5.22
N LEU A 70 14.20 -5.39 -6.23
CA LEU A 70 13.34 -4.72 -7.22
C LEU A 70 12.37 -5.69 -7.89
N ASN A 71 12.88 -6.82 -8.39
CA ASN A 71 12.04 -7.84 -9.05
C ASN A 71 11.11 -8.54 -8.06
N ARG A 72 11.58 -8.86 -6.85
CA ARG A 72 10.79 -9.55 -5.82
C ARG A 72 9.63 -8.68 -5.36
N LEU A 73 9.87 -7.40 -5.13
CA LEU A 73 8.84 -6.42 -4.80
C LEU A 73 7.81 -6.33 -5.94
N ALA A 74 8.25 -6.33 -7.21
CA ALA A 74 7.35 -6.16 -8.36
C ALA A 74 6.38 -7.32 -8.48
N MET A 75 6.93 -8.53 -8.40
CA MET A 75 6.13 -9.74 -8.45
C MET A 75 5.25 -9.91 -7.21
N SER A 76 5.67 -9.41 -6.04
CA SER A 76 4.82 -9.40 -4.84
C SER A 76 3.58 -8.54 -5.04
N PHE A 77 3.72 -7.37 -5.68
CA PHE A 77 2.56 -6.54 -6.06
C PHE A 77 1.64 -7.25 -7.07
N ASP A 78 2.20 -7.89 -8.09
CA ASP A 78 1.43 -8.62 -9.10
C ASP A 78 0.69 -9.83 -8.49
N LYS A 79 1.35 -10.60 -7.61
CA LYS A 79 0.74 -11.72 -6.89
C LYS A 79 -0.33 -11.24 -5.92
N MET A 80 -0.05 -10.17 -5.16
CA MET A 80 -1.04 -9.57 -4.28
C MET A 80 -2.30 -9.20 -5.06
N ASP A 81 -2.21 -8.47 -6.18
CA ASP A 81 -3.39 -8.08 -6.97
C ASP A 81 -4.25 -9.27 -7.41
N ASN A 82 -3.61 -10.40 -7.74
CA ASN A 82 -4.30 -11.65 -8.06
C ASN A 82 -4.99 -12.26 -6.83
N THR A 83 -4.34 -12.28 -5.66
CA THR A 83 -4.93 -12.78 -4.41
C THR A 83 -6.10 -11.94 -3.93
N ILE A 84 -6.00 -10.61 -4.04
CA ILE A 84 -7.05 -9.66 -3.67
C ILE A 84 -8.04 -9.38 -4.83
N SER A 85 -7.99 -10.11 -5.94
CA SER A 85 -8.79 -9.84 -7.16
C SER A 85 -10.30 -9.73 -6.94
N ILE A 86 -10.84 -10.46 -5.95
CA ILE A 86 -12.25 -10.42 -5.56
C ILE A 86 -12.65 -9.10 -4.91
N ILE A 87 -11.71 -8.41 -4.29
CA ILE A 87 -11.99 -7.17 -3.59
C ILE A 87 -12.28 -6.10 -4.65
N PRO A 88 -13.44 -5.42 -4.56
CA PRO A 88 -13.77 -4.32 -5.44
C PRO A 88 -12.64 -3.28 -5.50
N LEU A 89 -12.34 -2.77 -6.70
CA LEU A 89 -11.24 -1.82 -6.95
C LEU A 89 -11.25 -0.64 -5.96
N ARG A 90 -12.44 -0.14 -5.61
CA ARG A 90 -12.63 0.91 -4.59
C ARG A 90 -12.00 0.61 -3.23
N LEU A 91 -12.18 -0.59 -2.70
CA LEU A 91 -11.65 -0.97 -1.40
C LEU A 91 -10.13 -1.15 -1.52
N LYS A 92 -9.65 -1.70 -2.65
CA LYS A 92 -8.21 -1.74 -2.92
C LYS A 92 -7.58 -0.34 -2.94
N LEU A 93 -8.23 0.65 -3.56
CA LEU A 93 -7.75 2.02 -3.61
C LEU A 93 -7.80 2.69 -2.23
N PHE A 94 -8.91 2.54 -1.50
CA PHE A 94 -9.07 3.09 -0.16
C PHE A 94 -8.05 2.52 0.83
N TYR A 95 -8.05 1.19 1.00
CA TYR A 95 -7.14 0.53 1.93
C TYR A 95 -5.70 0.57 1.45
N GLY A 96 -5.46 0.62 0.14
CA GLY A 96 -4.13 0.87 -0.42
C GLY A 96 -3.61 2.26 -0.06
N ALA A 97 -4.44 3.31 -0.21
CA ALA A 97 -4.07 4.68 0.18
C ALA A 97 -3.82 4.79 1.68
N ILE A 98 -4.70 4.21 2.52
CA ILE A 98 -4.52 4.14 3.97
C ILE A 98 -3.24 3.38 4.30
N ALA A 99 -3.00 2.22 3.67
CA ALA A 99 -1.79 1.44 3.91
C ALA A 99 -0.53 2.21 3.54
N VAL A 100 -0.53 2.97 2.43
CA VAL A 100 0.57 3.85 2.07
C VAL A 100 0.83 4.88 3.17
N VAL A 101 -0.22 5.53 3.67
CA VAL A 101 -0.04 6.54 4.73
C VAL A 101 0.42 5.91 6.05
N VAL A 102 -0.16 4.78 6.46
CA VAL A 102 0.28 4.03 7.65
C VAL A 102 1.72 3.55 7.48
N ILE A 103 2.13 3.15 6.26
CA ILE A 103 3.51 2.82 5.96
C ILE A 103 4.40 4.03 6.21
N PHE A 104 4.08 5.21 5.67
CA PHE A 104 4.92 6.40 5.81
C PHE A 104 4.96 6.96 7.25
N ILE A 105 3.84 6.94 7.97
CA ILE A 105 3.74 7.56 9.30
C ILE A 105 4.28 6.67 10.41
N PHE A 106 3.98 5.37 10.37
CA PHE A 106 4.27 4.47 11.49
C PHE A 106 5.38 3.48 11.14
N ILE A 107 5.26 2.81 10.00
CA ILE A 107 6.09 1.65 9.71
C ILE A 107 7.47 2.07 9.24
N LEU A 108 7.55 3.06 8.35
CA LEU A 108 8.79 3.53 7.77
C LEU A 108 9.72 4.09 8.85
N PRO A 109 9.30 4.96 9.79
CA PRO A 109 10.15 5.39 10.90
C PRO A 109 10.69 4.23 11.74
N ILE A 110 9.86 3.21 12.01
CA ILE A 110 10.25 2.07 12.85
C ILE A 110 11.17 1.10 12.11
N ILE A 111 10.87 0.81 10.84
CA ILE A 111 11.60 -0.18 10.04
C ILE A 111 12.91 0.39 9.45
N THR A 112 12.96 1.69 9.17
CA THR A 112 14.12 2.35 8.54
C THR A 112 15.44 2.07 9.28
N PRO A 113 15.51 2.17 10.63
CA PRO A 113 16.68 1.76 11.39
C PRO A 113 17.16 0.34 11.07
N PHE A 114 16.27 -0.65 11.10
CA PHE A 114 16.60 -2.04 10.85
C PHE A 114 17.06 -2.26 9.41
N ILE A 115 16.35 -1.68 8.45
CA ILE A 115 16.75 -1.73 7.04
C ILE A 115 18.11 -1.10 6.84
N SER A 116 18.43 0.00 7.53
CA SER A 116 19.74 0.65 7.40
C SER A 116 20.89 -0.22 7.87
N ILE A 117 20.74 -0.88 9.01
CA ILE A 117 21.75 -1.81 9.55
C ILE A 117 21.96 -2.97 8.57
N ILE A 118 20.87 -3.62 8.14
CA ILE A 118 20.94 -4.76 7.21
C ILE A 118 21.54 -4.33 5.86
N SER A 119 21.16 -3.16 5.35
CA SER A 119 21.61 -2.64 4.05
C SER A 119 23.10 -2.33 4.06
N PHE A 120 23.62 -1.67 5.10
CA PHE A 120 25.05 -1.39 5.22
C PHE A 120 25.88 -2.65 5.46
N MET A 121 25.37 -3.61 6.25
CA MET A 121 26.01 -4.93 6.38
C MET A 121 26.06 -5.66 5.03
N SER A 122 24.98 -5.63 4.27
CA SER A 122 24.89 -6.25 2.95
C SER A 122 25.76 -5.55 1.90
N LEU A 123 25.85 -4.21 1.93
CA LEU A 123 26.78 -3.43 1.11
C LEU A 123 28.24 -3.84 1.38
N ALA A 124 28.63 -3.91 2.66
CA ALA A 124 29.98 -4.33 3.05
C ALA A 124 30.26 -5.79 2.65
N TRP A 125 29.26 -6.67 2.82
CA TRP A 125 29.33 -8.05 2.34
C TRP A 125 29.63 -8.09 0.84
N GLN A 126 28.76 -7.50 0.00
CA GLN A 126 28.91 -7.48 -1.45
C GLN A 126 30.21 -6.82 -1.91
N GLY A 127 30.63 -5.73 -1.28
CA GLY A 127 31.88 -5.05 -1.57
C GLY A 127 33.10 -5.93 -1.31
N SER A 128 33.06 -6.78 -0.28
CA SER A 128 34.16 -7.68 0.06
C SER A 128 34.15 -9.00 -0.73
N THR A 129 32.99 -9.49 -1.15
CA THR A 129 32.85 -10.80 -1.84
C THR A 129 32.82 -10.70 -3.36
N ARG A 130 32.62 -9.51 -3.94
CA ARG A 130 32.65 -9.27 -5.40
C ARG A 130 33.93 -9.74 -6.12
N LYS A 131 35.04 -9.96 -5.39
CA LYS A 131 36.31 -10.44 -5.92
C LYS A 131 36.51 -11.96 -5.81
N LYS A 132 35.59 -12.71 -5.20
CA LYS A 132 35.72 -14.18 -5.09
C LYS A 132 35.18 -14.85 -6.35
N GLU A 133 36.05 -15.57 -7.04
CA GLU A 133 35.76 -16.32 -8.26
C GLU A 133 35.04 -17.65 -7.97
N ASN A 134 35.24 -18.21 -6.76
CA ASN A 134 34.62 -19.45 -6.30
C ASN A 134 33.72 -19.20 -5.09
N TRP A 135 32.42 -19.48 -5.25
CA TRP A 135 31.38 -19.30 -4.23
C TRP A 135 31.27 -20.50 -3.27
N ASP A 136 31.96 -21.62 -3.56
CA ASP A 136 31.89 -22.88 -2.81
C ASP A 136 32.78 -22.94 -1.57
N GLU A 137 33.58 -21.91 -1.29
CA GLU A 137 34.30 -21.81 -0.01
C GLU A 137 33.34 -21.40 1.11
N SER A 138 32.76 -22.41 1.76
CA SER A 138 31.79 -22.36 2.87
C SER A 138 32.09 -21.43 4.07
N LYS A 139 33.26 -20.78 4.14
CA LYS A 139 33.62 -19.88 5.25
C LYS A 139 33.80 -18.45 4.77
N THR A 140 32.93 -17.59 5.29
CA THR A 140 33.03 -16.15 5.17
C THR A 140 34.31 -15.67 5.88
N PRO A 141 35.22 -14.96 5.20
CA PRO A 141 36.51 -14.58 5.80
C PRO A 141 36.28 -13.62 6.97
N PHE A 142 37.12 -13.71 7.99
CA PHE A 142 37.01 -12.88 9.20
C PHE A 142 37.06 -11.37 8.88
N SER A 143 37.84 -10.99 7.87
CA SER A 143 37.93 -9.60 7.37
C SER A 143 36.57 -9.08 6.86
N THR A 144 35.79 -9.91 6.16
CA THR A 144 34.45 -9.55 5.71
C THR A 144 33.51 -9.35 6.90
N LYS A 145 33.56 -10.22 7.91
CA LYS A 145 32.73 -10.04 9.13
C LYS A 145 33.08 -8.74 9.84
N LEU A 146 34.36 -8.40 9.95
CA LEU A 146 34.82 -7.17 10.58
C LEU A 146 34.38 -5.92 9.79
N LEU A 147 34.45 -5.98 8.45
CA LEU A 147 33.91 -4.92 7.57
C LEU A 147 32.40 -4.74 7.72
N MET A 148 31.63 -5.83 7.81
CA MET A 148 30.19 -5.77 8.03
C MET A 148 29.84 -5.11 9.35
N VAL A 149 30.53 -5.49 10.43
CA VAL A 149 30.33 -4.88 11.75
C VAL A 149 30.72 -3.40 11.72
N GLY A 150 31.86 -3.05 11.12
CA GLY A 150 32.31 -1.67 10.97
C GLY A 150 31.33 -0.81 10.18
N ALA A 151 30.78 -1.33 9.08
CA ALA A 151 29.77 -0.64 8.28
C ALA A 151 28.44 -0.47 9.02
N ALA A 152 28.08 -1.40 9.91
CA ALA A 152 26.87 -1.31 10.73
C ALA A 152 26.97 -0.27 11.85
N LEU A 153 28.17 0.11 12.30
CA LEU A 153 28.35 1.09 13.38
C LEU A 153 27.72 2.44 13.03
N LEU A 154 27.85 2.88 11.78
CA LEU A 154 27.30 4.16 11.32
C LEU A 154 25.76 4.22 11.41
N PRO A 155 24.98 3.29 10.82
CA PRO A 155 23.52 3.29 10.98
C PRO A 155 23.07 2.99 12.41
N ILE A 156 23.81 2.19 13.18
CA ILE A 156 23.52 1.98 14.61
C ILE A 156 23.63 3.30 15.38
N PHE A 157 24.72 4.05 15.16
CA PHE A 157 24.91 5.35 15.78
C PHE A 157 23.80 6.35 15.40
N CYS A 158 23.45 6.43 14.11
CA CYS A 158 22.34 7.26 13.65
C CYS A 158 21.00 6.85 14.28
N THR A 159 20.76 5.55 14.42
CA THR A 159 19.53 5.01 15.03
C THR A 159 19.42 5.40 16.50
N ILE A 160 20.47 5.15 17.29
CA ILE A 160 20.49 5.47 18.73
C ILE A 160 20.30 6.97 18.96
N SER A 161 20.82 7.80 18.05
CA SER A 161 20.72 9.25 18.14
C SER A 161 19.28 9.77 17.98
N ILE A 162 18.41 9.06 17.25
CA ILE A 162 17.09 9.56 16.83
C ILE A 162 15.91 8.73 17.39
N ILE A 163 16.17 7.59 18.02
CA ILE A 163 15.12 6.66 18.46
C ILE A 163 14.04 7.30 19.37
N SER A 164 14.42 8.24 20.24
CA SER A 164 13.49 8.98 21.10
C SER A 164 12.52 9.83 20.27
N GLU A 165 13.02 10.49 19.23
CA GLU A 165 12.24 11.39 18.40
C GLU A 165 11.34 10.65 17.40
N PHE A 166 11.67 9.42 16.98
CA PHE A 166 10.80 8.65 16.08
C PHE A 166 9.42 8.37 16.66
N VAL A 167 9.33 8.12 17.96
CA VAL A 167 8.04 7.91 18.64
C VAL A 167 7.25 9.22 18.67
N ARG A 168 7.91 10.33 18.98
CA ARG A 168 7.32 11.67 19.01
C ARG A 168 6.78 12.09 17.64
N ILE A 169 7.54 11.82 16.58
CA ILE A 169 7.16 12.13 15.19
C ILE A 169 6.00 11.28 14.71
N SER A 170 6.00 9.99 15.03
CA SER A 170 4.88 9.10 14.68
C SER A 170 3.58 9.60 15.32
N PHE A 171 3.66 10.06 16.57
CA PHE A 171 2.53 10.68 17.27
C PHE A 171 2.10 12.02 16.65
N LEU A 172 3.06 12.89 16.33
CA LEU A 172 2.79 14.18 15.69
C LEU A 172 2.11 13.99 14.33
N PHE A 173 2.69 13.18 13.43
CA PHE A 173 2.08 12.91 12.13
C PHE A 173 0.71 12.23 12.23
N SER A 174 0.51 11.34 13.22
CA SER A 174 -0.78 10.72 13.47
C SER A 174 -1.85 11.73 13.91
N THR A 175 -1.48 12.73 14.70
CA THR A 175 -2.45 13.67 15.28
C THR A 175 -2.67 14.90 14.40
N SER A 176 -1.63 15.37 13.71
CA SER A 176 -1.70 16.64 12.95
C SER A 176 -1.93 16.47 11.46
N ILE A 177 -1.55 15.33 10.87
CA ILE A 177 -1.74 15.07 9.44
C ILE A 177 -2.82 14.00 9.23
N TRP A 178 -2.69 12.88 9.93
CA TRP A 178 -3.57 11.75 9.69
C TRP A 178 -5.00 12.02 10.14
N ALA A 179 -5.22 12.54 11.35
CA ALA A 179 -6.56 12.82 11.87
C ALA A 179 -7.36 13.73 10.91
N ASP A 180 -6.77 14.83 10.47
CA ASP A 180 -7.41 15.79 9.56
C ASP A 180 -7.65 15.20 8.16
N LEU A 181 -6.70 14.43 7.64
CA LEU A 181 -6.81 13.83 6.31
C LEU A 181 -7.80 12.66 6.27
N THR A 182 -8.02 12.01 7.42
CA THR A 182 -8.86 10.82 7.54
C THR A 182 -10.30 11.10 7.07
N GLU A 183 -10.90 12.21 7.52
CA GLU A 183 -12.26 12.60 7.11
C GLU A 183 -12.37 12.76 5.58
N HIS A 184 -11.38 13.44 4.97
CA HIS A 184 -11.37 13.65 3.53
C HIS A 184 -11.16 12.35 2.74
N ILE A 185 -10.23 11.48 3.18
CA ILE A 185 -10.00 10.17 2.56
C ILE A 185 -11.28 9.33 2.63
N TYR A 186 -12.02 9.40 3.74
CA TYR A 186 -13.32 8.74 3.87
C TYR A 186 -14.32 9.28 2.85
N ILE A 187 -14.56 10.59 2.81
CA ILE A 187 -15.53 11.21 1.89
C ILE A 187 -15.24 10.80 0.44
N TRP A 188 -13.97 10.93 0.01
CA TRP A 188 -13.55 10.56 -1.33
C TRP A 188 -13.82 9.09 -1.63
N SER A 189 -13.51 8.22 -0.67
CA SER A 189 -13.64 6.79 -0.86
C SER A 189 -15.09 6.34 -0.89
N TYR A 190 -15.98 6.95 -0.11
CA TYR A 190 -17.43 6.69 -0.16
C TYR A 190 -18.05 7.18 -1.46
N CYS A 191 -17.69 8.37 -1.94
CA CYS A 191 -18.16 8.90 -3.22
C CYS A 191 -17.70 8.01 -4.38
N LEU A 192 -16.44 7.58 -4.36
CA LEU A 192 -15.89 6.68 -5.38
C LEU A 192 -16.54 5.30 -5.30
N CYS A 193 -16.80 4.82 -4.08
CA CYS A 193 -17.44 3.55 -3.81
C CYS A 193 -18.86 3.46 -4.40
N THR A 194 -19.65 4.49 -4.15
CA THR A 194 -21.03 4.60 -4.62
C THR A 194 -21.09 4.82 -6.13
N ALA A 195 -20.23 5.67 -6.69
CA ALA A 195 -20.12 5.86 -8.14
C ALA A 195 -19.79 4.55 -8.87
N LEU A 196 -18.77 3.81 -8.40
CA LEU A 196 -18.39 2.52 -9.00
C LEU A 196 -19.44 1.43 -8.78
N ALA A 197 -20.18 1.43 -7.66
CA ALA A 197 -21.27 0.47 -7.44
C ALA A 197 -22.38 0.67 -8.48
N ILE A 198 -22.77 1.91 -8.73
CA ILE A 198 -23.77 2.27 -9.75
C ILE A 198 -23.23 1.96 -11.15
N GLY A 199 -21.98 2.33 -11.45
CA GLY A 199 -21.29 1.98 -12.70
C GLY A 199 -21.26 0.49 -12.98
N SER A 200 -20.95 -0.33 -11.97
CA SER A 200 -20.96 -1.80 -12.09
C SER A 200 -22.34 -2.38 -12.41
N LEU A 201 -23.41 -1.71 -11.97
CA LEU A 201 -24.79 -2.07 -12.30
C LEU A 201 -25.08 -1.79 -13.77
N PHE A 202 -24.63 -0.64 -14.30
CA PHE A 202 -24.70 -0.35 -15.73
C PHE A 202 -23.94 -1.40 -16.56
N VAL A 203 -22.76 -1.84 -16.12
CA VAL A 203 -22.01 -2.91 -16.79
C VAL A 203 -22.77 -4.24 -16.74
N LEU A 204 -23.35 -4.59 -15.59
CA LEU A 204 -24.11 -5.82 -15.42
C LEU A 204 -25.36 -5.82 -16.31
N LEU A 205 -26.10 -4.70 -16.36
CA LEU A 205 -27.24 -4.53 -17.25
C LEU A 205 -26.84 -4.54 -18.73
N ALA A 206 -25.74 -3.90 -19.09
CA ALA A 206 -25.24 -3.90 -20.47
C ALA A 206 -24.79 -5.31 -20.91
N ASN A 207 -24.18 -6.09 -20.02
CA ASN A 207 -23.71 -7.45 -20.30
C ASN A 207 -24.79 -8.53 -20.18
N LYS A 208 -25.87 -8.31 -19.41
CA LYS A 208 -27.05 -9.21 -19.38
C LYS A 208 -28.11 -8.84 -20.41
N GLY A 209 -28.22 -7.57 -20.77
CA GLY A 209 -29.12 -7.08 -21.83
C GLY A 209 -28.67 -7.46 -23.23
N ILE A 210 -27.38 -7.74 -23.41
CA ILE A 210 -26.80 -8.30 -24.62
C ILE A 210 -26.41 -9.74 -24.27
N SER A 211 -27.19 -10.72 -24.72
CA SER A 211 -26.78 -12.13 -24.88
C SER A 211 -27.23 -13.21 -23.87
N GLU A 212 -28.48 -13.22 -23.42
CA GLU A 212 -29.22 -14.50 -23.41
C GLU A 212 -29.89 -14.81 -24.77
N TYR A 213 -30.13 -13.79 -25.60
CA TYR A 213 -30.71 -13.96 -26.95
C TYR A 213 -29.69 -13.84 -28.12
N GLU A 214 -28.50 -13.26 -27.90
CA GLU A 214 -27.46 -13.08 -28.92
C GLU A 214 -26.15 -13.87 -28.67
N SER A 215 -26.03 -14.63 -27.57
CA SER A 215 -24.76 -15.30 -27.18
C SER A 215 -24.49 -16.58 -27.96
N ILE A 216 -25.40 -16.98 -28.84
CA ILE A 216 -25.22 -18.12 -29.75
C ILE A 216 -24.41 -17.71 -30.99
N MET A 217 -24.25 -16.40 -31.30
CA MET A 217 -23.62 -15.96 -32.55
C MET A 217 -22.52 -14.89 -32.45
N VAL A 218 -22.18 -14.36 -31.27
CA VAL A 218 -21.16 -13.30 -31.17
C VAL A 218 -19.91 -13.77 -30.44
N ASP A 219 -18.79 -13.70 -31.17
CA ASP A 219 -17.43 -14.01 -30.76
C ASP A 219 -17.06 -13.41 -29.39
N LYS A 220 -16.53 -14.26 -28.50
CA LYS A 220 -16.10 -13.92 -27.12
C LYS A 220 -14.85 -13.03 -27.05
N THR A 221 -14.35 -12.53 -28.19
CA THR A 221 -13.09 -11.78 -28.30
C THR A 221 -13.26 -10.27 -28.25
N GLN A 222 -14.47 -9.73 -28.43
CA GLN A 222 -14.70 -8.29 -28.33
C GLN A 222 -15.06 -7.88 -26.89
N LYS A 223 -14.05 -7.61 -26.07
CA LYS A 223 -14.22 -6.68 -24.94
C LYS A 223 -14.57 -5.31 -25.52
N LYS A 224 -15.86 -5.01 -25.73
CA LYS A 224 -16.31 -3.65 -26.00
C LYS A 224 -15.82 -2.78 -24.84
N LYS A 225 -14.82 -1.93 -25.10
CA LYS A 225 -14.38 -0.89 -24.16
C LYS A 225 -15.58 0.03 -23.94
N MET A 226 -16.32 -0.17 -22.85
CA MET A 226 -17.44 0.68 -22.47
C MET A 226 -16.92 1.98 -21.86
N TRP A 227 -16.21 2.79 -22.65
CA TRP A 227 -15.63 4.07 -22.19
C TRP A 227 -16.68 5.03 -21.62
N TYR A 228 -17.92 4.96 -22.14
CA TYR A 228 -19.07 5.68 -21.61
C TYR A 228 -19.34 5.40 -20.12
N VAL A 229 -19.17 4.16 -19.66
CA VAL A 229 -19.39 3.81 -18.25
C VAL A 229 -18.38 4.53 -17.37
N ASN A 230 -17.12 4.59 -17.78
CA ASN A 230 -16.08 5.30 -17.02
C ASN A 230 -16.38 6.81 -16.91
N ILE A 231 -16.98 7.42 -17.95
CA ILE A 231 -17.38 8.84 -17.92
C ILE A 231 -18.54 9.03 -16.94
N VAL A 232 -19.53 8.13 -16.95
CA VAL A 232 -20.65 8.16 -16.00
C VAL A 232 -20.17 7.97 -14.57
N GLU A 233 -19.24 7.04 -14.34
CA GLU A 233 -18.62 6.82 -13.03
C GLU A 233 -17.89 8.07 -12.53
N LEU A 234 -17.10 8.73 -13.40
CA LEU A 234 -16.43 9.98 -13.07
C LEU A 234 -17.44 11.09 -12.75
N GLY A 235 -18.49 11.24 -13.56
CA GLY A 235 -19.54 12.23 -13.35
C GLY A 235 -20.29 12.02 -12.03
N LEU A 236 -20.67 10.78 -11.73
CA LEU A 236 -21.29 10.40 -10.45
C LEU A 236 -20.35 10.65 -9.28
N PHE A 237 -19.06 10.35 -9.43
CA PHE A 237 -18.06 10.62 -8.39
C PHE A 237 -17.98 12.11 -8.03
N VAL A 238 -17.87 12.98 -9.03
CA VAL A 238 -17.83 14.44 -8.83
C VAL A 238 -19.14 14.94 -8.23
N PHE A 239 -20.28 14.41 -8.68
CA PHE A 239 -21.58 14.75 -8.13
C PHE A 239 -21.72 14.35 -6.65
N PHE A 240 -21.27 13.16 -6.27
CA PHE A 240 -21.29 12.74 -4.86
C PHE A 240 -20.32 13.53 -4.00
N LEU A 241 -19.14 13.91 -4.51
CA LEU A 241 -18.23 14.80 -3.80
C LEU A 241 -18.89 16.15 -3.50
N TYR A 242 -19.55 16.74 -4.50
CA TYR A 242 -20.30 17.98 -4.33
C TYR A 242 -21.38 17.84 -3.24
N LEU A 243 -22.13 16.74 -3.25
CA LEU A 243 -23.16 16.48 -2.24
C LEU A 243 -22.57 16.27 -0.83
N ALA A 244 -21.45 15.55 -0.73
CA ALA A 244 -20.81 15.23 0.53
C ALA A 244 -20.19 16.47 1.19
N TYR A 245 -19.40 17.25 0.46
CA TYR A 245 -18.81 18.50 0.99
C TYR A 245 -19.86 19.59 1.23
N GLY A 246 -20.93 19.61 0.44
CA GLY A 246 -22.09 20.47 0.67
C GLY A 246 -22.97 20.04 1.85
N LYS A 247 -22.66 18.92 2.52
CA LYS A 247 -23.39 18.35 3.67
C LYS A 247 -24.89 18.16 3.39
N PHE A 248 -25.25 17.85 2.15
CA PHE A 248 -26.65 17.61 1.78
C PHE A 248 -27.11 16.25 2.30
N LYS A 249 -28.18 16.20 3.09
CA LYS A 249 -28.73 14.96 3.68
C LYS A 249 -29.05 13.87 2.66
N ILE A 250 -29.34 14.24 1.40
CA ILE A 250 -29.63 13.28 0.33
C ILE A 250 -28.46 12.33 0.04
N ILE A 251 -27.23 12.68 0.43
CA ILE A 251 -26.05 11.82 0.24
C ILE A 251 -26.17 10.50 1.01
N GLU A 252 -26.82 10.51 2.18
CA GLU A 252 -27.01 9.31 3.01
C GLU A 252 -27.81 8.25 2.26
N PHE A 253 -28.84 8.67 1.52
CA PHE A 253 -29.63 7.78 0.66
C PHE A 253 -28.76 7.10 -0.40
N PHE A 254 -27.90 7.85 -1.08
CA PHE A 254 -26.99 7.29 -2.09
C PHE A 254 -25.96 6.35 -1.46
N TYR A 255 -25.47 6.66 -0.27
CA TYR A 255 -24.56 5.78 0.47
C TYR A 255 -25.22 4.45 0.86
N THR A 256 -26.45 4.48 1.38
CA THR A 256 -27.20 3.26 1.68
C THR A 256 -27.50 2.45 0.42
N ALA A 257 -27.97 3.10 -0.64
CA ALA A 257 -28.25 2.45 -1.92
C ALA A 257 -26.99 1.80 -2.50
N GLY A 258 -25.87 2.53 -2.50
CA GLY A 258 -24.57 2.02 -2.92
C GLY A 258 -24.17 0.80 -2.11
N PHE A 259 -24.29 0.84 -0.77
CA PHE A 259 -23.98 -0.30 0.09
C PHE A 259 -24.82 -1.55 -0.22
N ILE A 260 -26.14 -1.39 -0.45
CA ILE A 260 -27.02 -2.50 -0.82
C ILE A 260 -26.60 -3.11 -2.17
N LEU A 261 -26.31 -2.26 -3.17
CA LEU A 261 -25.83 -2.71 -4.47
C LEU A 261 -24.53 -3.51 -4.38
N ILE A 262 -23.67 -3.16 -3.44
CA ILE A 262 -22.40 -3.85 -3.23
C ILE A 262 -22.63 -5.26 -2.72
N ILE A 263 -23.47 -5.42 -1.70
CA ILE A 263 -23.83 -6.74 -1.17
C ILE A 263 -24.41 -7.58 -2.31
N PHE A 264 -25.32 -7.01 -3.10
CA PHE A 264 -25.91 -7.68 -4.24
C PHE A 264 -24.87 -8.13 -5.29
N VAL A 265 -24.00 -7.24 -5.75
CA VAL A 265 -22.95 -7.56 -6.75
C VAL A 265 -21.96 -8.60 -6.21
N SER A 266 -21.57 -8.50 -4.94
CA SER A 266 -20.68 -9.49 -4.30
C SER A 266 -21.31 -10.88 -4.24
N ILE A 267 -22.59 -10.98 -3.92
CA ILE A 267 -23.34 -12.26 -3.95
C ILE A 267 -23.41 -12.80 -5.38
N VAL A 268 -23.76 -11.97 -6.36
CA VAL A 268 -23.84 -12.38 -7.78
C VAL A 268 -22.49 -12.88 -8.28
N ASN A 269 -21.40 -12.18 -7.96
CA ASN A 269 -20.05 -12.59 -8.35
C ASN A 269 -19.63 -13.92 -7.72
N TYR A 270 -19.94 -14.12 -6.43
CA TYR A 270 -19.67 -15.37 -5.73
C TYR A 270 -20.34 -16.58 -6.42
N PHE A 271 -21.60 -16.43 -6.86
CA PHE A 271 -22.31 -17.48 -7.57
C PHE A 271 -21.86 -17.64 -9.04
N ALA A 272 -21.54 -16.56 -9.73
CA ALA A 272 -21.08 -16.60 -11.12
C ALA A 272 -19.68 -17.23 -11.25
N GLU A 273 -18.80 -17.02 -10.28
CA GLU A 273 -17.45 -17.57 -10.28
C GLU A 273 -17.46 -19.08 -9.97
N LYS A 274 -18.36 -19.54 -9.09
CA LYS A 274 -18.62 -20.96 -8.83
C LYS A 274 -18.94 -21.74 -10.11
N GLN A 275 -19.69 -21.14 -11.04
CA GLN A 275 -20.01 -21.77 -12.32
C GLN A 275 -18.83 -21.83 -13.29
N LYS A 276 -17.80 -20.98 -13.16
CA LYS A 276 -16.69 -20.88 -14.11
C LYS A 276 -15.45 -21.71 -13.74
N THR A 277 -15.10 -21.81 -12.46
CA THR A 277 -13.77 -22.33 -12.05
C THR A 277 -13.81 -23.63 -11.22
N GLY A 278 -14.97 -24.03 -10.69
CA GLY A 278 -15.14 -25.32 -9.99
C GLY A 278 -14.28 -25.54 -8.73
N LYS A 279 -13.45 -24.58 -8.30
CA LYS A 279 -12.58 -24.67 -7.12
C LYS A 279 -12.70 -23.42 -6.24
N TYR A 280 -12.88 -23.65 -4.93
CA TYR A 280 -13.05 -22.61 -3.90
C TYR A 280 -11.75 -22.02 -3.33
N LYS A 281 -10.58 -22.64 -3.60
CA LYS A 281 -9.44 -22.57 -2.67
C LYS A 281 -8.52 -21.34 -2.76
N SER A 282 -8.50 -20.53 -3.82
CA SER A 282 -7.53 -19.42 -3.94
C SER A 282 -7.97 -18.10 -3.31
N HIS A 283 -9.14 -18.03 -2.70
CA HIS A 283 -9.84 -16.76 -2.53
C HIS A 283 -10.46 -16.50 -1.15
N ILE A 284 -10.38 -17.46 -0.23
CA ILE A 284 -10.92 -17.34 1.13
C ILE A 284 -10.35 -16.10 1.83
N LEU A 285 -9.05 -15.83 1.66
CA LEU A 285 -8.39 -14.66 2.23
C LEU A 285 -8.97 -13.35 1.66
N GLY A 286 -9.23 -13.29 0.35
CA GLY A 286 -9.87 -12.15 -0.29
C GLY A 286 -11.31 -11.90 0.18
N TYR A 287 -12.09 -12.96 0.42
CA TYR A 287 -13.44 -12.85 0.98
C TYR A 287 -13.45 -12.40 2.44
N ILE A 288 -12.54 -12.93 3.27
CA ILE A 288 -12.37 -12.48 4.66
C ILE A 288 -11.98 -11.01 4.71
N LEU A 289 -11.02 -10.60 3.88
CA LEU A 289 -10.57 -9.22 3.82
C LEU A 289 -11.70 -8.29 3.33
N ALA A 290 -12.47 -8.71 2.33
CA ALA A 290 -13.66 -7.98 1.88
C ALA A 290 -14.72 -7.85 2.98
N ALA A 291 -14.97 -8.91 3.76
CA ALA A 291 -15.92 -8.87 4.87
C ALA A 291 -15.44 -7.95 6.01
N LEU A 292 -14.16 -8.00 6.37
CA LEU A 292 -13.56 -7.08 7.36
C LEU A 292 -13.65 -5.63 6.89
N PHE A 293 -13.36 -5.38 5.61
CA PHE A 293 -13.45 -4.07 5.00
C PHE A 293 -14.87 -3.52 4.92
N MET A 294 -15.86 -4.37 4.63
CA MET A 294 -17.27 -3.98 4.63
C MET A 294 -17.78 -3.77 6.06
N GLY A 295 -17.40 -4.63 7.01
CA GLY A 295 -17.80 -4.53 8.40
C GLY A 295 -17.26 -3.27 9.09
N SER A 296 -16.01 -2.90 8.83
CA SER A 296 -15.42 -1.65 9.32
C SER A 296 -16.20 -0.43 8.83
N ASN A 297 -16.53 -0.37 7.53
CA ASN A 297 -17.31 0.72 6.97
C ASN A 297 -18.72 0.86 7.60
N VAL A 298 -19.32 -0.23 8.08
CA VAL A 298 -20.62 -0.19 8.78
C VAL A 298 -20.47 0.35 10.21
N LEU A 299 -19.44 -0.09 10.93
CA LEU A 299 -19.16 0.37 12.30
C LEU A 299 -18.88 1.88 12.35
N ILE A 300 -18.21 2.40 11.33
CA ILE A 300 -17.91 3.83 11.18
C ILE A 300 -19.20 4.63 10.90
N PHE A 301 -20.17 4.04 10.21
CA PHE A 301 -21.41 4.72 9.80
C PHE A 301 -22.41 4.91 10.96
N GLN A 302 -22.42 4.00 11.93
CA GLN A 302 -23.38 4.04 13.04
C GLN A 302 -22.89 4.82 14.26
N ASN A 303 -21.57 5.04 14.39
CA ASN A 303 -21.00 5.58 15.61
C ASN A 303 -20.41 6.98 15.40
N THR A 304 -21.28 7.99 15.40
CA THR A 304 -20.97 9.42 15.23
C THR A 304 -20.12 10.04 16.35
N GLY A 305 -19.47 9.24 17.21
CA GLY A 305 -18.84 9.75 18.43
C GLY A 305 -17.51 9.13 18.85
N VAL A 306 -16.88 8.26 18.06
CA VAL A 306 -15.58 7.69 18.46
C VAL A 306 -14.58 7.70 17.32
N GLU A 307 -14.02 8.88 17.04
CA GLU A 307 -12.90 9.10 16.10
C GLU A 307 -11.74 8.11 16.33
N ILE A 308 -11.53 7.73 17.60
CA ILE A 308 -10.53 6.74 18.01
C ILE A 308 -10.82 5.35 17.41
N ILE A 309 -12.09 4.92 17.35
CA ILE A 309 -12.45 3.61 16.78
C ILE A 309 -12.22 3.59 15.27
N SER A 310 -12.52 4.69 14.56
CA SER A 310 -12.23 4.80 13.12
C SER A 310 -10.73 4.75 12.84
N ILE A 311 -9.92 5.48 13.61
CA ILE A 311 -8.46 5.49 13.47
C ILE A 311 -7.89 4.08 13.74
N ILE A 312 -8.30 3.44 14.83
CA ILE A 312 -7.85 2.08 15.18
C ILE A 312 -8.26 1.08 14.10
N SER A 313 -9.51 1.16 13.61
CA SER A 313 -9.98 0.25 12.56
C SER A 313 -9.16 0.41 11.28
N MET A 314 -8.86 1.64 10.88
CA MET A 314 -8.00 1.91 9.71
C MET A 314 -6.59 1.38 9.89
N ILE A 315 -5.97 1.59 11.05
CA ILE A 315 -4.61 1.08 11.35
C ILE A 315 -4.60 -0.45 11.29
N VAL A 316 -5.59 -1.12 11.89
CA VAL A 316 -5.70 -2.58 11.87
C VAL A 316 -5.86 -3.10 10.45
N LEU A 317 -6.71 -2.46 9.64
CA LEU A 317 -6.96 -2.87 8.26
C LEU A 317 -5.76 -2.63 7.34
N ALA A 318 -5.06 -1.51 7.51
CA ALA A 318 -3.76 -1.28 6.88
C ALA A 318 -2.75 -2.35 7.29
N GLY A 319 -2.65 -2.64 8.59
CA GLY A 319 -1.78 -3.68 9.13
C GLY A 319 -2.03 -5.05 8.48
N ILE A 320 -3.30 -5.45 8.33
CA ILE A 320 -3.65 -6.69 7.64
C ILE A 320 -3.21 -6.65 6.17
N PHE A 321 -3.45 -5.54 5.47
CA PHE A 321 -3.02 -5.38 4.07
C PHE A 321 -1.50 -5.51 3.92
N ILE A 322 -0.74 -4.89 4.82
CA ILE A 322 0.72 -4.96 4.87
C ILE A 322 1.20 -6.37 5.21
N ILE A 323 0.55 -7.06 6.16
CA ILE A 323 0.88 -8.45 6.51
C ILE A 323 0.65 -9.36 5.30
N VAL A 324 -0.45 -9.19 4.56
CA VAL A 324 -0.71 -9.96 3.35
C VAL A 324 0.38 -9.71 2.30
N PHE A 325 0.80 -8.45 2.13
CA PHE A 325 1.91 -8.11 1.25
C PHE A 325 3.23 -8.77 1.68
N LEU A 326 3.59 -8.67 2.97
CA LEU A 326 4.81 -9.27 3.53
C LEU A 326 4.81 -10.79 3.45
N LEU A 327 3.68 -11.44 3.76
CA LEU A 327 3.53 -12.87 3.60
C LEU A 327 3.73 -13.28 2.14
N THR A 328 3.11 -12.55 1.21
CA THR A 328 3.30 -12.79 -0.23
C THR A 328 4.77 -12.63 -0.61
N PHE A 329 5.44 -11.59 -0.11
CA PHE A 329 6.87 -11.36 -0.37
C PHE A 329 7.74 -12.51 0.16
N ILE A 330 7.47 -13.03 1.37
CA ILE A 330 8.23 -14.11 2.00
C ILE A 330 7.96 -15.45 1.31
N THR A 331 6.71 -15.77 0.99
CA THR A 331 6.31 -17.07 0.40
C THR A 331 6.58 -17.19 -1.09
N MET A 332 7.00 -16.10 -1.76
CA MET A 332 7.58 -16.22 -3.09
C MET A 332 8.89 -17.02 -3.00
N GLU A 333 8.81 -18.30 -3.35
CA GLU A 333 9.97 -19.16 -3.60
C GLU A 333 10.81 -18.56 -4.74
N GLU A 334 12.13 -18.75 -4.67
CA GLU A 334 13.10 -18.30 -5.68
C GLU A 334 12.91 -18.95 -7.07
N THR A 335 11.97 -19.89 -7.20
CA THR A 335 11.70 -20.71 -8.39
C THR A 335 11.01 -19.96 -9.54
N GLU A 336 10.64 -18.69 -9.36
CA GLU A 336 10.04 -17.83 -10.41
C GLU A 336 10.96 -16.69 -10.91
N PHE A 337 12.25 -16.67 -10.52
CA PHE A 337 13.20 -15.62 -10.95
C PHE A 337 13.98 -15.96 -12.21
#